data_AF-I9TNW8-F1
#
_entry.id   AF-I9TNW8-F1
#
_cell.length_a   1.000
_cell.length_b   1.000
_cell.length_c   1.000
_cell.angle_alpha   90.00
_cell.angle_beta   90.00
_cell.angle_gamma   90.00
#
_symmetry.space_group_name_H-M   'P 1'
#
loop_
_entity.id
_entity.type
_entity.pdbx_description
1 polymer ?
#
loop_
_entity_poly.entity_id
_entity_poly.type
_entity_poly.pdbx_seq_one_letter_code
_entity_poly.pdbx_strand_id
1 'polypeptide(L)'
;MAKKTLKRNQDGEKLRMYLLTLPLKDSSKMVVKLAEACKVPLHTVHNWRGGLCRIPELAKDKIEEVTGVKIFHSENLPPKSE
;
A
#
# COMPACT_ATOMS: atom_id res chain seq x y z
N MET A 1 4.83 29.25 -0.21
CA MET A 1 3.99 28.03 -0.29
C MET A 1 4.44 27.06 0.79
N ALA A 2 3.59 26.76 1.78
CA ALA A 2 3.97 25.90 2.89
C ALA A 2 4.27 24.49 2.38
N LYS A 3 5.54 24.06 2.47
CA LYS A 3 5.90 22.65 2.35
C LYS A 3 5.29 21.96 3.57
N LYS A 4 4.04 21.51 3.46
CA LYS A 4 3.46 20.55 4.40
C LYS A 4 4.34 19.33 4.32
N THR A 5 5.27 19.19 5.26
CA THR A 5 6.01 17.97 5.51
C THR A 5 4.97 16.93 5.94
N LEU A 6 4.33 16.29 4.96
CA LEU A 6 3.47 15.15 5.19
C LEU A 6 4.34 14.15 5.95
N LYS A 7 3.98 13.88 7.22
CA LYS A 7 4.55 12.76 8.00
C LYS A 7 4.67 11.60 7.03
N ARG A 8 5.88 11.08 6.80
CA ARG A 8 6.12 9.97 5.86
C ARG A 8 5.06 8.91 6.10
N ASN A 9 4.20 8.71 5.11
CA ASN A 9 3.10 7.78 5.25
C ASN A 9 3.68 6.36 5.36
N GLN A 10 3.67 5.80 6.57
CA GLN A 10 4.19 4.45 6.85
C GLN A 10 3.48 3.40 6.00
N ASP A 11 2.19 3.60 5.71
CA ASP A 11 1.44 2.73 4.81
C ASP A 11 1.98 2.78 3.39
N GLY A 12 2.36 3.97 2.92
CA GLY A 12 2.96 4.14 1.59
C GLY A 12 4.28 3.37 1.46
N GLU A 13 5.12 3.41 2.50
CA GLU A 13 6.37 2.65 2.52
C GLU A 13 6.12 1.13 2.58
N LYS A 14 5.16 0.67 3.40
CA LYS A 14 4.75 -0.75 3.46
C LYS A 14 4.28 -1.26 2.09
N LEU A 15 3.43 -0.49 1.41
CA LEU A 15 2.96 -0.81 0.06
C LEU A 15 4.12 -0.83 -0.95
N ARG A 16 5.03 0.14 -0.86
CA ARG A 16 6.23 0.19 -1.71
C ARG A 16 7.11 -1.03 -1.51
N MET A 17 7.37 -1.43 -0.27
CA MET A 17 8.17 -2.60 0.06
C MET A 17 7.55 -3.88 -0.50
N TYR A 18 6.23 -4.06 -0.34
CA TYR A 18 5.51 -5.18 -0.96
C TYR A 18 5.63 -5.19 -2.48
N LEU A 19 5.45 -4.05 -3.14
CA LEU A 19 5.58 -3.97 -4.60
C LEU A 19 7.02 -4.22 -5.10
N LEU A 20 8.02 -4.04 -4.25
CA LEU A 20 9.43 -4.34 -4.55
C LEU A 20 9.79 -5.82 -4.34
N THR A 21 9.03 -6.58 -3.54
CA THR A 21 9.25 -8.04 -3.44
C THR A 21 8.74 -8.79 -4.66
N LEU A 22 7.86 -8.18 -5.44
CA LEU A 22 7.34 -8.74 -6.69
C LEU A 22 8.33 -8.54 -7.86
N PRO A 23 8.40 -9.49 -8.82
CA PRO A 23 9.11 -9.26 -10.08
C PRO A 23 8.60 -7.99 -10.78
N LEU A 24 9.50 -7.23 -11.44
CA LEU A 24 9.16 -5.90 -12.02
C LEU A 24 7.92 -5.91 -12.93
N LYS A 25 7.75 -6.96 -13.75
CA LYS A 25 6.57 -7.13 -14.62
C LYS A 25 5.29 -7.32 -13.80
N ASP A 26 5.36 -8.06 -12.71
CA ASP A 26 4.21 -8.34 -11.85
C ASP A 26 3.89 -7.16 -10.93
N SER A 27 4.89 -6.39 -10.53
CA SER A 27 4.72 -5.13 -9.80
C SER A 27 3.88 -4.13 -10.59
N SER A 28 4.17 -3.94 -11.89
CA SER A 28 3.40 -3.04 -12.75
C SER A 28 1.97 -3.53 -12.96
N LYS A 29 1.77 -4.84 -13.18
CA LYS A 29 0.43 -5.44 -13.27
C LYS A 29 -0.34 -5.32 -11.96
N MET A 30 0.33 -5.49 -10.82
CA MET A 30 -0.27 -5.37 -9.51
C MET A 30 -0.77 -3.94 -9.28
N VAL A 31 0.01 -2.92 -9.63
CA VAL A 31 -0.42 -1.51 -9.52
C VAL A 31 -1.72 -1.26 -10.31
N VAL A 32 -1.83 -1.81 -11.53
CA VAL A 32 -3.06 -1.72 -12.33
C VAL A 32 -4.22 -2.45 -11.65
N LYS A 33 -3.99 -3.69 -11.19
CA LYS A 33 -5.00 -4.49 -10.49
C LYS A 33 -5.52 -3.78 -9.23
N LEU A 34 -4.63 -3.13 -8.47
CA LEU A 34 -4.98 -2.36 -7.28
C LEU A 34 -5.82 -1.12 -7.63
N ALA A 35 -5.47 -0.41 -8.71
CA ALA A 35 -6.22 0.73 -9.18
C ALA A 35 -7.66 0.34 -9.57
N GLU A 36 -7.81 -0.74 -10.33
CA GLU A 36 -9.12 -1.29 -10.73
C GLU A 36 -9.93 -1.76 -9.52
N ALA A 37 -9.33 -2.54 -8.62
CA ALA A 37 -10.02 -3.08 -7.46
C ALA A 37 -10.45 -2.02 -6.45
N CYS A 38 -9.62 -0.98 -6.25
CA CYS A 38 -9.94 0.16 -5.39
C CYS A 38 -10.81 1.20 -6.10
N LYS A 39 -11.09 1.03 -7.40
CA LYS A 39 -11.82 2.00 -8.24
C LYS A 39 -11.21 3.40 -8.18
N VAL A 40 -9.88 3.48 -8.18
CA VAL A 40 -9.12 4.74 -8.17
C VAL A 40 -8.26 4.87 -9.43
N PRO A 41 -7.91 6.10 -9.84
CA PRO A 41 -6.93 6.31 -10.89
C PRO A 41 -5.56 5.70 -10.57
N LEU A 42 -4.81 5.28 -11.60
CA LEU A 42 -3.43 4.77 -11.44
C LEU A 42 -2.51 5.74 -10.69
N HIS A 43 -2.61 7.03 -10.99
CA HIS A 43 -1.80 8.06 -10.31
C HIS A 43 -2.05 8.11 -8.80
N THR A 44 -3.24 7.73 -8.34
CA THR A 44 -3.57 7.62 -6.91
C THR A 44 -2.75 6.52 -6.25
N VAL A 45 -2.63 5.35 -6.89
CA VAL A 45 -1.80 4.24 -6.41
C VAL A 45 -0.31 4.62 -6.43
N HIS A 46 0.15 5.36 -7.44
CA HIS A 46 1.51 5.90 -7.47
C HIS A 46 1.76 6.89 -6.32
N ASN A 47 0.79 7.75 -6.00
CA ASN A 47 0.88 8.67 -4.87
C ASN A 47 0.91 7.92 -3.53
N TRP A 48 0.15 6.84 -3.39
CA TRP A 48 0.21 5.96 -2.22
C TRP A 48 1.60 5.33 -2.07
N ARG A 49 2.13 4.72 -3.14
CA ARG A 49 3.49 4.15 -3.17
C ARG A 49 4.57 5.18 -2.85
N GLY A 50 4.40 6.42 -3.31
CA GLY A 50 5.32 7.53 -3.02
C GLY A 50 5.13 8.16 -1.64
N GLY A 51 4.14 7.72 -0.85
CA GLY A 51 3.79 8.33 0.42
C GLY A 51 3.31 9.78 0.31
N LEU A 52 2.88 10.21 -0.89
CA LEU A 52 2.45 11.57 -1.21
C LEU A 52 1.03 11.87 -0.72
N CYS A 53 0.22 10.84 -0.47
CA CYS A 53 -1.09 10.96 0.14
C CYS A 53 -1.40 9.77 1.06
N ARG A 54 -2.41 9.94 1.93
CA ARG A 54 -2.88 8.88 2.83
C ARG A 54 -3.63 7.81 2.04
N ILE A 55 -3.43 6.54 2.41
CA ILE A 55 -4.21 5.42 1.89
C ILE A 55 -5.49 5.32 2.75
N PRO A 56 -6.69 5.45 2.16
CA PRO A 56 -7.95 5.25 2.89
C PRO A 56 -8.02 3.83 3.47
N GLU A 57 -8.63 3.64 4.65
CA GLU A 57 -8.78 2.31 5.27
C GLU A 57 -9.49 1.31 4.36
N LEU A 58 -10.57 1.74 3.70
CA LEU A 58 -11.27 0.92 2.71
C LEU A 58 -10.35 0.41 1.58
N ALA A 59 -9.42 1.26 1.14
CA ALA A 59 -8.45 0.88 0.11
C ALA A 59 -7.38 -0.06 0.67
N LYS A 60 -6.97 0.10 1.93
CA LYS A 60 -6.03 -0.82 2.59
C LYS A 60 -6.62 -2.24 2.65
N ASP A 61 -7.84 -2.37 3.14
CA ASP A 61 -8.52 -3.68 3.23
C ASP A 61 -8.67 -4.30 1.84
N LYS A 62 -9.05 -3.49 0.83
CA LYS A 62 -9.15 -3.96 -0.56
C LYS A 62 -7.80 -4.38 -1.15
N ILE A 63 -6.73 -3.65 -0.86
CA ILE A 63 -5.37 -4.01 -1.29
C ILE A 63 -4.97 -5.34 -0.68
N GLU A 64 -5.18 -5.55 0.62
CA GLU A 64 -4.86 -6.82 1.30
C GLU A 64 -5.71 -7.98 0.78
N GLU A 65 -6.99 -7.76 0.48
CA GLU A 65 -7.87 -8.74 -0.16
C GLU A 65 -7.35 -9.15 -1.55
N VAL A 66 -6.88 -8.18 -2.35
CA VAL A 66 -6.41 -8.41 -3.72
C VAL A 66 -5.02 -9.07 -3.76
N THR A 67 -4.15 -8.72 -2.82
CA THR A 67 -2.80 -9.27 -2.70
C THR A 67 -2.77 -10.58 -1.93
N GLY A 68 -3.78 -10.84 -1.09
CA GLY A 68 -3.80 -11.96 -0.14
C GLY A 68 -2.79 -11.83 0.99
N VAL A 69 -2.22 -10.63 1.20
CA VAL A 69 -1.15 -10.38 2.17
C VAL A 69 -1.54 -9.23 3.09
N LYS A 70 -1.34 -9.41 4.40
CA LYS A 70 -1.48 -8.35 5.39
C LYS A 70 -0.29 -7.39 5.29
N ILE A 71 -0.46 -6.28 4.59
CA ILE A 71 0.58 -5.27 4.32
C ILE A 71 0.52 -4.14 5.36
N PHE A 72 -0.69 -3.71 5.73
CA PHE A 72 -0.93 -2.55 6.57
C PHE A 72 -1.24 -2.96 8.02
N HIS A 73 -2.02 -4.02 8.21
CA HIS A 73 -2.39 -4.54 9.52
C HIS A 73 -1.20 -5.27 10.16
N SER A 74 -0.50 -4.56 11.06
CA SER A 74 0.58 -5.09 11.88
C SER A 74 0.02 -5.87 13.06
N GLU A 75 -0.68 -6.98 12.80
CA GLU A 75 -1.04 -7.96 13.83
C GLU A 75 -0.32 -9.29 13.57
N ASN A 76 1.01 -9.20 13.56
CA ASN A 76 1.92 -10.32 13.79
C ASN A 76 2.97 -9.84 14.80
N LEU A 77 2.53 -9.55 16.02
CA LEU A 77 3.30 -10.01 17.16
C LEU A 77 2.92 -11.49 17.29
N PRO A 78 3.87 -12.44 17.33
CA PRO A 78 3.52 -13.80 17.73
C PRO A 78 2.83 -13.72 19.10
N PRO A 79 1.88 -14.61 19.42
CA PRO A 79 1.47 -14.77 20.81
C PRO A 79 2.77 -14.99 21.60
N LYS A 80 2.96 -14.21 22.68
CA LYS A 80 4.00 -14.53 23.66
C LYS A 80 3.67 -15.95 24.13
N SER A 81 4.44 -16.92 23.67
CA SER A 81 4.46 -18.23 24.30
C SER A 81 4.88 -18.00 25.74
N GLU A 82 3.95 -18.26 26.65
CA GLU A 82 4.13 -18.30 28.10
C GLU A 82 5.11 -19.40 28.50
#